data_AF-A0A7L3X2Q8-F1
#
_entry.id   AF-A0A7L3X2Q8-F1
#
_cell.length_a   1.000
_cell.length_b   1.000
_cell.length_c   1.000
_cell.angle_alpha   90.00
_cell.angle_beta   90.00
_cell.angle_gamma   90.00
#
_symmetry.space_group_name_H-M   'P 1'
#
loop_
_entity.id
_entity.type
_entity.pdbx_description
1 polymer ?
#
loop_
_entity_poly.entity_id
_entity_poly.type
_entity_poly.pdbx_seq_one_letter_code
_entity_poly.pdbx_strand_id
1 'polypeptide(L)'
;LYFAEFEEARKWVADNLVFDKNVDVNLFESTIRILGGLLSTYHLSGDSLFLEKAKDIGNRLMPAFKTPSKIPYSDVNIGRGTAHPPRWTSDSTVAEVTSIQLEFRELSRLTGDEKFQVGENQSM
;
A
#
# COMPACT_ATOMS: atom_id res chain seq x y z
N LEU A 1 -15.37 26.27 5.87
CA LEU A 1 -15.86 25.14 6.69
C LEU A 1 -15.04 23.90 6.33
N TYR A 2 -15.15 23.28 5.15
CA TYR A 2 -14.40 22.08 4.72
C TYR A 2 -12.86 22.03 4.91
N PHE A 3 -12.17 23.16 4.99
CA PHE A 3 -10.73 23.18 5.25
C PHE A 3 -10.39 22.79 6.70
N ALA A 4 -11.30 23.02 7.66
CA ALA A 4 -11.03 22.72 9.06
C ALA A 4 -10.98 21.21 9.33
N GLU A 5 -11.91 20.45 8.74
CA GLU A 5 -11.96 18.99 8.88
C GLU A 5 -10.76 18.31 8.19
N PHE A 6 -10.33 18.84 7.03
CA PHE A 6 -9.13 18.35 6.36
C PHE A 6 -7.87 18.57 7.21
N GLU A 7 -7.70 19.78 7.77
CA GLU A 7 -6.54 20.09 8.61
C GLU A 7 -6.51 19.26 9.91
N GLU A 8 -7.68 19.00 10.51
CA GLU A 8 -7.79 18.11 11.66
C GLU A 8 -7.37 16.67 11.31
N ALA A 9 -7.88 16.13 10.20
CA ALA A 9 -7.51 14.79 9.74
C ALA A 9 -6.03 14.71 9.35
N ARG A 10 -5.50 15.74 8.68
CA ARG A 10 -4.09 15.86 8.32
C ARG A 10 -3.20 15.87 9.55
N LYS A 11 -3.58 16.60 10.61
CA LYS A 11 -2.89 16.57 11.90
C LYS A 11 -2.89 15.17 12.51
N TRP A 12 -4.01 14.45 12.45
CA TRP A 12 -4.06 13.08 12.95
C TRP A 12 -3.12 12.16 12.15
N VAL A 13 -3.07 12.28 10.82
CA VAL A 13 -2.14 11.52 9.95
C VAL A 13 -0.68 11.80 10.31
N ALA A 14 -0.34 13.05 10.57
CA ALA A 14 1.02 13.44 10.98
C ALA A 14 1.41 12.78 12.31
N ASP A 15 0.53 12.90 13.31
CA ASP A 15 0.86 12.62 14.71
C ASP A 15 0.63 11.15 15.11
N ASN A 16 -0.30 10.45 14.44
CA ASN A 16 -0.82 9.15 14.92
C ASN A 16 -0.75 8.01 13.91
N LEU A 17 -0.69 8.29 12.60
CA LEU A 17 -0.68 7.22 11.59
C LEU A 17 0.71 6.58 11.52
N VAL A 18 0.85 5.40 12.11
CA VAL A 18 2.07 4.58 12.13
C VAL A 18 1.80 3.17 11.60
N PHE A 19 2.71 2.63 10.81
CA PHE A 19 2.55 1.34 10.12
C PHE A 19 3.47 0.23 10.68
N ASP A 20 4.04 0.40 11.86
CA ASP A 20 4.99 -0.52 12.49
C ASP A 20 4.34 -1.59 13.39
N LYS A 21 3.00 -1.62 13.45
CA LYS A 21 2.26 -2.60 14.24
C LYS A 21 2.39 -4.00 13.64
N ASN A 22 2.53 -5.00 14.51
CA ASN A 22 2.49 -6.42 14.14
C ASN A 22 1.05 -6.86 13.83
N VAL A 23 0.60 -6.59 12.60
CA VAL A 23 -0.75 -6.90 12.12
C VAL A 23 -0.67 -7.38 10.68
N ASP A 24 -1.44 -8.42 10.37
CA ASP A 24 -1.64 -8.89 9.00
C ASP A 24 -2.72 -8.04 8.34
N VAL A 25 -2.44 -7.58 7.12
CA VAL A 25 -3.38 -6.81 6.31
C VAL A 25 -3.51 -7.47 4.94
N ASN A 26 -4.71 -7.40 4.38
CA ASN A 26 -4.95 -7.83 3.01
C ASN A 26 -4.29 -6.82 2.05
N LEU A 27 -3.49 -7.33 1.11
CA LEU A 27 -2.72 -6.53 0.15
C LEU A 27 -3.65 -5.65 -0.70
N PHE A 28 -4.71 -6.23 -1.25
CA PHE A 28 -5.65 -5.53 -2.12
C PHE A 28 -6.36 -4.39 -1.38
N GLU A 29 -7.00 -4.69 -0.25
CA GLU A 29 -7.75 -3.71 0.54
C GLU A 29 -6.84 -2.58 1.06
N SER A 30 -5.62 -2.91 1.48
CA SER A 30 -4.65 -1.90 1.92
C SER A 30 -4.21 -1.01 0.75
N THR A 31 -4.09 -1.58 -0.45
CA THR A 31 -3.68 -0.84 -1.63
C THR A 31 -4.76 0.14 -2.05
N ILE A 32 -5.98 -0.33 -2.33
CA ILE A 32 -7.02 0.54 -2.89
C ILE A 32 -7.55 1.57 -1.88
N ARG A 33 -7.51 1.28 -0.58
CA ARG A 33 -8.02 2.19 0.46
C ARG A 33 -6.96 3.09 1.04
N ILE A 34 -5.85 2.52 1.52
CA ILE A 34 -4.83 3.28 2.27
C ILE A 34 -3.86 3.92 1.29
N LEU A 35 -3.20 3.12 0.43
CA LEU A 35 -2.23 3.67 -0.52
C LEU A 35 -2.91 4.61 -1.52
N GLY A 36 -4.01 4.17 -2.14
CA GLY A 36 -4.81 4.99 -3.05
C GLY A 36 -5.33 6.28 -2.40
N GLY A 37 -5.82 6.21 -1.16
CA GLY A 37 -6.29 7.37 -0.42
C GLY A 37 -5.19 8.39 -0.12
N LEU A 38 -4.01 7.92 0.31
CA LEU A 38 -2.86 8.78 0.57
C LEU A 38 -2.33 9.44 -0.72
N LEU A 39 -2.18 8.67 -1.80
CA LEU A 39 -1.74 9.19 -3.11
C LEU A 39 -2.72 10.23 -3.67
N SER A 40 -4.03 9.96 -3.59
CA SER A 40 -5.06 10.91 -4.03
C SER A 40 -4.99 12.21 -3.23
N THR A 41 -4.81 12.08 -1.91
CA THR A 41 -4.70 13.25 -1.01
C THR A 41 -3.45 14.07 -1.30
N TYR A 42 -2.32 13.41 -1.58
CA TYR A 42 -1.11 14.09 -2.03
C TYR A 42 -1.36 14.90 -3.31
N HIS A 43 -2.00 14.32 -4.33
CA HIS A 43 -2.29 15.03 -5.58
C HIS A 43 -3.22 16.24 -5.41
N LEU A 44 -4.22 16.13 -4.53
CA LEU A 44 -5.19 17.21 -4.29
C LEU A 44 -4.63 18.34 -3.42
N SER A 45 -3.76 18.01 -2.46
CA SER A 45 -3.26 18.99 -1.46
C SER A 45 -1.85 19.51 -1.77
N GLY A 46 -1.02 18.74 -2.47
CA GLY A 46 0.41 18.99 -2.63
C GLY A 46 1.24 18.75 -1.36
N ASP A 47 0.65 18.26 -0.27
CA ASP A 47 1.36 18.05 1.01
C ASP A 47 2.17 16.75 0.99
N SER A 48 3.51 16.89 1.05
CA SER A 48 4.46 15.76 0.97
C SER A 48 4.28 14.75 2.09
N LEU A 49 3.66 15.11 3.22
CA LEU A 49 3.34 14.17 4.30
C LEU A 49 2.59 12.93 3.79
N PHE A 50 1.62 13.12 2.90
CA PHE A 50 0.83 12.00 2.38
C PHE A 50 1.64 11.10 1.45
N LEU A 51 2.56 11.66 0.67
CA LEU A 51 3.48 10.87 -0.15
C LEU A 51 4.50 10.11 0.71
N GLU A 52 4.99 10.70 1.79
CA GLU A 52 5.87 10.03 2.75
C GLU A 52 5.17 8.83 3.41
N LYS A 53 3.91 9.00 3.85
CA LYS A 53 3.10 7.91 4.41
C LYS A 53 2.77 6.85 3.36
N ALA A 54 2.46 7.25 2.12
CA ALA A 54 2.21 6.33 1.00
C ALA A 54 3.45 5.47 0.70
N LYS A 55 4.64 6.08 0.71
CA LYS A 55 5.90 5.35 0.54
C LYS A 55 6.16 4.38 1.69
N ASP A 56 5.88 4.76 2.94
CA ASP A 56 6.05 3.87 4.10
C ASP A 56 5.16 2.62 3.99
N ILE A 57 3.84 2.80 3.79
CA ILE A 57 2.95 1.64 3.65
C ILE A 57 3.28 0.81 2.40
N GLY A 58 3.59 1.44 1.26
CA GLY A 58 3.99 0.73 0.04
C GLY A 58 5.20 -0.16 0.25
N ASN A 59 6.23 0.31 0.98
CA ASN A 59 7.40 -0.48 1.33
C ASN A 59 7.04 -1.72 2.16
N ARG A 60 6.11 -1.57 3.10
CA ARG A 60 5.67 -2.64 4.01
C ARG A 60 4.79 -3.69 3.32
N LEU A 61 4.16 -3.33 2.20
CA LEU A 61 3.38 -4.26 1.39
C LEU A 61 4.25 -5.10 0.43
N MET A 62 5.46 -4.63 0.08
CA MET A 62 6.36 -5.32 -0.86
C MET A 62 6.67 -6.80 -0.55
N PRO A 63 6.75 -7.26 0.72
CA PRO A 63 6.95 -8.68 1.01
C PRO A 63 5.88 -9.60 0.42
N ALA A 64 4.67 -9.11 0.14
CA ALA A 64 3.60 -9.91 -0.47
C ALA A 64 3.98 -10.49 -1.84
N PHE A 65 4.81 -9.77 -2.61
CA PHE A 65 5.28 -10.18 -3.94
C PHE A 65 6.45 -11.19 -3.90
N LYS A 66 6.96 -11.53 -2.72
CA LYS A 66 8.07 -12.50 -2.56
C LYS A 66 7.55 -13.94 -2.59
N THR A 67 6.95 -14.32 -3.71
CA THR A 67 6.45 -15.69 -3.94
C THR A 67 7.27 -16.39 -5.04
N PRO A 68 7.28 -17.73 -5.10
CA PRO A 68 7.94 -18.46 -6.19
C PRO A 68 7.37 -18.14 -7.57
N SER A 69 6.04 -17.97 -7.67
CA SER A 69 5.32 -17.69 -8.92
C SER A 69 5.28 -16.21 -9.30
N LYS A 70 5.72 -15.32 -8.40
CA LYS A 70 5.58 -13.85 -8.49
C LYS A 70 4.16 -13.30 -8.35
N ILE A 71 3.15 -14.16 -8.39
CA ILE A 71 1.79 -13.80 -7.95
C ILE A 71 1.83 -13.53 -6.45
N PRO A 72 1.41 -12.36 -5.96
CA PRO A 72 1.56 -12.00 -4.57
C PRO A 72 0.63 -12.81 -3.66
N TYR A 73 1.05 -13.00 -2.42
CA TYR A 73 0.19 -13.51 -1.35
C TYR A 73 -0.92 -12.50 -1.01
N SER A 74 -2.05 -13.01 -0.50
CA SER A 74 -3.19 -12.20 -0.07
C SER A 74 -2.86 -11.29 1.11
N ASP A 75 -2.12 -11.81 2.10
CA ASP A 75 -1.91 -11.14 3.38
C ASP A 75 -0.42 -10.88 3.63
N VAL A 76 -0.16 -9.70 4.20
CA VAL A 76 1.18 -9.25 4.57
C VAL A 76 1.17 -8.63 5.96
N ASN A 77 2.14 -9.00 6.78
CA ASN A 77 2.36 -8.40 8.08
C ASN A 77 3.20 -7.13 7.93
N ILE A 78 2.59 -5.96 8.14
CA ILE A 78 3.26 -4.67 7.91
C ILE A 78 4.31 -4.31 8.96
N GLY A 79 4.29 -4.97 10.12
CA GLY A 79 5.30 -4.81 11.18
C GLY A 79 6.47 -5.77 11.06
N ARG A 80 6.21 -7.05 10.73
CA ARG A 80 7.22 -8.11 10.63
C ARG A 80 7.83 -8.26 9.23
N GLY A 81 7.12 -7.82 8.19
CA GLY A 81 7.54 -8.00 6.80
C GLY A 81 7.42 -9.44 6.29
N THR A 82 6.55 -10.24 6.89
CA THR A 82 6.22 -11.61 6.45
C THR A 82 4.92 -11.60 5.67
N ALA A 83 4.78 -12.42 4.63
CA ALA A 83 3.55 -12.56 3.87
C ALA A 83 3.16 -14.04 3.74
N HIS A 84 1.86 -14.31 3.62
CA HIS A 84 1.34 -15.68 3.54
C HIS A 84 0.01 -15.71 2.79
N PRO A 85 -0.35 -16.85 2.18
CA PRO A 85 -1.68 -17.00 1.59
C PRO A 85 -2.74 -17.11 2.71
N PRO A 86 -4.03 -17.12 2.37
CA PRO A 86 -5.08 -17.31 3.36
C PRO A 86 -4.94 -18.66 4.06
N ARG A 87 -5.47 -18.81 5.28
CA ARG A 87 -5.39 -20.09 6.01
C ARG A 87 -6.12 -21.26 5.32
N TRP A 88 -7.06 -20.95 4.42
CA TRP A 88 -7.96 -21.91 3.79
C TRP A 88 -7.55 -22.30 2.36
N THR A 89 -6.58 -21.62 1.74
CA THR A 89 -6.10 -21.93 0.39
C THR A 89 -4.70 -21.37 0.16
N SER A 90 -3.93 -21.95 -0.77
CA SER A 90 -2.69 -21.34 -1.28
C SER A 90 -2.94 -20.30 -2.37
N ASP A 91 -4.18 -20.19 -2.85
CA ASP A 91 -4.53 -19.38 -4.01
C ASP A 91 -4.81 -17.93 -3.61
N SER A 92 -4.36 -17.02 -4.46
CA SER A 92 -4.73 -15.60 -4.38
C SER A 92 -5.96 -15.34 -5.27
N THR A 93 -6.82 -14.42 -4.86
CA THR A 93 -7.97 -14.02 -5.68
C THR A 93 -7.50 -13.20 -6.88
N VAL A 94 -7.95 -13.54 -8.10
CA VAL A 94 -7.53 -12.83 -9.33
C VAL A 94 -7.77 -11.33 -9.22
N ALA A 95 -8.96 -10.91 -8.78
CA ALA A 95 -9.28 -9.49 -8.63
C ALA A 95 -8.35 -8.76 -7.64
N GLU A 96 -7.90 -9.43 -6.57
CA GLU A 96 -6.99 -8.84 -5.58
C GLU A 96 -5.60 -8.59 -6.16
N VAL A 97 -5.11 -9.47 -7.03
CA VAL A 97 -3.76 -9.32 -7.63
C VAL A 97 -3.75 -8.44 -8.88
N THR A 98 -4.92 -8.24 -9.52
CA THR A 98 -5.07 -7.39 -10.72
C THR A 98 -5.77 -6.05 -10.49
N SER A 99 -5.93 -5.64 -9.23
CA SER A 99 -6.53 -4.34 -8.86
C SER A 99 -5.68 -3.54 -7.88
N ILE A 100 -4.36 -3.62 -8.05
CA ILE A 100 -3.32 -2.90 -7.26
C ILE A 100 -2.35 -2.10 -8.16
N GLN A 101 -2.50 -2.23 -9.47
CA GLN A 101 -1.60 -1.77 -10.51
C GLN A 101 -1.39 -0.26 -10.48
N LEU A 102 -2.48 0.49 -10.40
CA LEU A 102 -2.45 1.94 -10.56
C LEU A 102 -1.71 2.60 -9.40
N GLU A 103 -1.99 2.15 -8.18
CA GLU A 103 -1.43 2.67 -6.96
C GLU A 103 0.08 2.41 -6.87
N PHE A 104 0.54 1.19 -7.17
CA PHE A 104 1.96 0.86 -7.15
C PHE A 104 2.75 1.56 -8.26
N ARG A 105 2.18 1.67 -9.48
CA ARG A 105 2.82 2.39 -10.59
C ARG A 105 2.95 3.88 -10.30
N GLU A 106 1.90 4.48 -9.74
CA GLU A 106 1.94 5.89 -9.37
C GLU A 106 2.93 6.15 -8.23
N LEU A 107 3.01 5.24 -7.24
CA LEU A 107 4.01 5.34 -6.19
C LEU A 107 5.44 5.26 -6.75
N SER A 108 5.72 4.36 -7.70
CA SER A 108 7.01 4.35 -8.42
C SER A 108 7.28 5.67 -9.12
N ARG A 109 6.30 6.20 -9.86
CA ARG A 109 6.46 7.47 -10.61
C ARG A 109 6.79 8.65 -9.68
N LEU A 110 6.11 8.75 -8.53
CA LEU A 110 6.30 9.85 -7.58
C LEU A 110 7.58 9.73 -6.75
N THR A 111 8.01 8.50 -6.43
CA THR A 111 9.17 8.27 -5.56
C THR A 111 10.48 8.03 -6.31
N GLY A 112 10.42 7.73 -7.61
CA GLY A 112 11.55 7.27 -8.41
C GLY A 112 12.02 5.85 -8.07
N ASP A 113 11.31 5.12 -7.21
CA ASP A 113 11.66 3.77 -6.79
C ASP A 113 10.89 2.75 -7.65
N GLU A 114 11.58 2.17 -8.63
CA GLU A 114 10.97 1.25 -9.60
C GLU A 114 10.48 -0.06 -8.99
N LYS A 115 10.87 -0.40 -7.75
CA LYS A 115 10.49 -1.69 -7.15
C LYS A 115 8.98 -1.86 -7.00
N PHE A 116 8.23 -0.77 -6.83
CA PHE A 116 6.76 -0.82 -6.69
C PHE A 116 6.13 -1.26 -8.02
N GLN A 117 6.54 -0.64 -9.13
CA GLN A 117 6.12 -1.02 -10.47
C GLN A 117 6.66 -2.39 -10.89
N VAL A 118 7.92 -2.73 -10.58
CA VAL A 118 8.51 -4.02 -10.96
C VAL A 118 7.88 -5.17 -10.19
N GLY A 119 7.64 -5.01 -8.89
CA GLY A 119 6.97 -6.04 -8.07
C GLY A 119 5.58 -6.36 -8.60
N GLU A 120 4.84 -5.31 -8.99
CA GLU A 120 3.53 -5.45 -9.61
C GLU A 120 3.59 -6.13 -10.98
N ASN A 121 4.41 -5.64 -11.91
CA ASN A 121 4.49 -6.18 -13.28
C ASN A 121 4.85 -7.67 -13.34
N GLN A 122 5.52 -8.22 -12.32
CA GLN A 122 5.84 -9.65 -12.26
C GLN A 122 4.61 -10.52 -11.90
N SER A 123 3.50 -9.89 -11.51
CA SER A 123 2.25 -10.54 -11.11
C SER A 123 1.27 -10.76 -12.28
N MET A 124 1.62 -10.29 -13.49
CA MET A 124 0.88 -10.51 -14.75
C MET A 124 1.66 -11.46 -15.66
#